data_AF-X1QXN7-F1
#
_entry.id   AF-X1QXN7-F1
#
_cell.length_a   1.000
_cell.length_b   1.000
_cell.length_c   1.000
_cell.angle_alpha   90.00
_cell.angle_beta   90.00
_cell.angle_gamma   90.00
#
_symmetry.space_group_name_H-M   'P 1'
#
loop_
_entity.id
_entity.type
_entity.pdbx_description
1 polymer ?
#
loop_
_entity_poly.entity_id
_entity_poly.type
_entity_poly.pdbx_seq_one_letter_code
_entity_poly.pdbx_strand_id
1 'polypeptide(L)'
;LNDLIREDIKFINRQKGSGTRILLDYLLKKKAINPMDIKGYFQEEFTHLMVASTVAEGNADAGLGILSAAKAFHLDFVLVAKERYDIIIPKENYSSLKIQKLLTIIKSEKFKKKVLSLGGYDLSQCGKVIEG
;
A
#
# COMPACT_ATOMS: atom_id res chain seq x y z
N LEU A 1 -9.83 10.77 8.15
CA LEU A 1 -8.61 11.63 8.20
C LEU A 1 -8.75 12.73 9.23
N ASN A 2 -9.87 13.46 9.28
CA ASN A 2 -10.13 14.38 10.40
C ASN A 2 -10.13 13.64 11.75
N ASP A 3 -10.44 12.34 11.78
CA ASP A 3 -10.36 11.55 13.01
C ASP A 3 -8.94 11.41 13.56
N LEU A 4 -7.90 11.64 12.74
CA LEU A 4 -6.50 11.53 13.17
C LEU A 4 -6.04 12.67 14.09
N ILE A 5 -6.79 13.78 14.16
CA ILE A 5 -6.50 14.89 15.08
C ILE A 5 -7.21 14.74 16.43
N ARG A 6 -7.92 13.64 16.66
CA ARG A 6 -8.52 13.36 17.97
C ARG A 6 -7.42 12.98 18.96
N GLU A 7 -7.48 13.54 20.16
CA GLU A 7 -6.49 13.32 21.24
C GLU A 7 -6.38 11.86 21.70
N ASP A 8 -7.44 11.08 21.50
CA ASP A 8 -7.54 9.66 21.86
C ASP A 8 -7.03 8.71 20.77
N ILE A 9 -6.53 9.23 19.63
CA ILE A 9 -6.01 8.43 18.52
C ILE A 9 -4.50 8.63 18.38
N LYS A 10 -3.74 7.55 18.44
CA LYS A 10 -2.30 7.49 18.15
C LYS A 10 -2.08 6.92 16.76
N PHE A 11 -1.35 7.64 15.93
CA PHE A 11 -1.04 7.24 14.56
C PHE A 11 0.40 6.70 14.44
N ILE A 12 0.60 5.72 13.57
CA ILE A 12 1.92 5.26 13.13
C ILE A 12 2.09 5.44 11.62
N ASN A 13 3.20 6.05 11.22
CA ASN A 13 3.52 6.34 9.83
C ASN A 13 4.38 5.26 9.18
N ARG A 14 4.43 5.28 7.85
CA ARG A 14 5.52 4.65 7.08
C ARG A 14 6.71 5.62 7.02
N GLN A 15 7.92 5.11 6.77
CA GLN A 15 9.11 5.94 6.68
C GLN A 15 8.95 7.09 5.67
N LYS A 16 9.61 8.23 5.94
CA LYS A 16 9.63 9.37 5.01
C LYS A 16 10.06 8.96 3.60
N GLY A 17 9.43 9.56 2.61
CA GLY A 17 9.67 9.25 1.20
C GLY A 17 8.97 7.99 0.68
N SER A 18 8.34 7.17 1.55
CA SER A 18 7.46 6.10 1.08
C SER A 18 6.24 6.67 0.36
N GLY A 19 5.73 5.95 -0.66
CA GLY A 19 4.54 6.38 -1.41
C GLY A 19 3.33 6.64 -0.51
N THR A 20 3.14 5.81 0.52
CA THR A 20 2.11 6.03 1.54
C THR A 20 2.31 7.30 2.35
N ARG A 21 3.55 7.64 2.74
CA ARG A 21 3.81 8.89 3.47
C ARG A 21 3.54 10.10 2.58
N ILE A 22 4.01 10.06 1.34
CA ILE A 22 3.74 11.12 0.34
C ILE A 22 2.24 11.29 0.14
N LEU A 23 1.48 10.19 0.03
CA LEU A 23 0.03 10.22 -0.10
C LEU A 23 -0.65 10.82 1.13
N LEU A 24 -0.26 10.41 2.34
CA LEU A 24 -0.81 10.95 3.58
C LEU A 24 -0.60 12.46 3.63
N ASP A 25 0.63 12.92 3.45
CA ASP A 25 0.99 14.34 3.54
C ASP A 25 0.22 15.18 2.51
N TYR A 26 0.05 14.65 1.28
CA TYR A 26 -0.80 15.25 0.25
C TYR A 26 -2.26 15.39 0.71
N LEU A 27 -2.83 14.32 1.27
CA LEU A 27 -4.23 14.30 1.72
C LEU A 27 -4.46 15.20 2.93
N LEU A 28 -3.52 15.26 3.87
CA LEU A 28 -3.56 16.18 5.02
C LEU A 28 -3.53 17.64 4.54
N LYS A 29 -2.61 17.96 3.62
CA LYS A 29 -2.53 19.30 3.01
C LYS A 29 -3.82 19.69 2.29
N LYS A 30 -4.41 18.77 1.51
CA LYS A 30 -5.69 19.01 0.82
C LYS A 30 -6.84 19.29 1.79
N LYS A 31 -6.78 18.76 3.02
CA LYS A 31 -7.76 18.97 4.08
C LYS A 31 -7.38 20.08 5.07
N ALA A 32 -6.28 20.80 4.82
CA ALA A 32 -5.74 21.81 5.74
C ALA A 32 -5.52 21.28 7.17
N ILE A 33 -5.19 19.99 7.31
CA ILE A 33 -4.83 19.40 8.61
C ILE A 33 -3.33 19.62 8.84
N ASN A 34 -2.97 20.24 9.96
CA ASN A 34 -1.58 20.36 10.37
C ASN A 34 -1.09 19.02 10.93
N PRO A 35 -0.03 18.42 10.38
CA PRO A 35 0.47 17.15 10.88
C PRO A 35 0.94 17.16 12.35
N MET A 36 1.28 18.35 12.88
CA MET A 36 1.62 18.51 14.30
C MET A 36 0.45 18.22 15.24
N ASP A 37 -0.78 18.29 14.74
CA ASP A 37 -2.00 18.00 15.50
C ASP A 37 -2.30 16.49 15.54
N ILE A 38 -1.50 15.67 14.86
CA ILE A 38 -1.64 14.20 14.84
C ILE A 38 -0.66 13.58 15.82
N LYS A 39 -1.19 12.98 16.87
CA LYS A 39 -0.39 12.27 17.88
C LYS A 39 0.33 11.09 17.23
N GLY A 40 1.67 11.06 17.36
CA GLY A 40 2.51 10.01 16.79
C GLY A 40 2.87 10.22 15.32
N TYR A 41 2.57 11.38 14.72
CA TYR A 41 2.89 11.65 13.30
C TYR A 41 4.34 11.38 12.88
N PHE A 42 5.30 11.55 13.78
CA PHE A 42 6.73 11.29 13.53
C PHE A 42 7.19 9.87 13.88
N GLN A 43 6.32 9.03 14.42
CA GLN A 43 6.62 7.61 14.63
C GLN A 43 6.50 6.89 13.29
N GLU A 44 7.51 6.08 12.95
CA GLU A 44 7.64 5.53 11.61
C GLU A 44 7.99 4.04 11.65
N GLU A 45 7.46 3.30 10.68
CA GLU A 45 7.73 1.89 10.44
C GLU A 45 8.19 1.62 9.00
N PHE A 46 9.11 0.67 8.87
CA PHE A 46 9.85 0.42 7.63
C PHE A 46 9.21 -0.60 6.69
N THR A 47 8.15 -1.31 7.12
CA THR A 47 7.29 -2.10 6.22
C THR A 47 5.80 -1.90 6.50
N HIS A 48 4.94 -2.23 5.54
CA HIS A 48 3.49 -2.26 5.78
C HIS A 48 3.09 -3.29 6.84
N LEU A 49 3.85 -4.39 6.95
CA LEU A 49 3.61 -5.41 7.98
C LEU A 49 3.95 -4.89 9.37
N MET A 50 5.03 -4.12 9.51
CA MET A 50 5.38 -3.49 10.80
C MET A 50 4.33 -2.49 11.23
N VAL A 51 3.84 -1.62 10.33
CA VAL A 51 2.69 -0.73 10.63
C VAL A 51 1.49 -1.52 11.14
N ALA A 52 1.13 -2.61 10.45
CA ALA A 52 -0.01 -3.45 10.85
C ALA A 52 0.25 -4.15 12.21
N SER A 53 1.44 -4.67 12.45
CA SER A 53 1.81 -5.28 13.74
C SER A 53 1.68 -4.26 14.88
N THR A 54 2.23 -3.06 14.70
CA THR A 54 2.18 -1.98 15.71
C THR A 54 0.75 -1.60 16.07
N VAL A 55 -0.17 -1.60 15.09
CA VAL A 55 -1.60 -1.36 15.36
C VAL A 55 -2.24 -2.57 16.07
N ALA A 56 -1.97 -3.79 15.60
CA ALA A 56 -2.52 -5.01 16.19
C ALA A 56 -2.07 -5.25 17.64
N GLU A 57 -0.86 -4.80 17.99
CA GLU A 57 -0.31 -4.86 19.34
C GLU A 57 -0.83 -3.75 20.27
N GLY A 58 -1.62 -2.80 19.74
CA GLY A 58 -2.12 -1.65 20.49
C GLY A 58 -1.06 -0.56 20.76
N ASN A 59 0.09 -0.63 20.10
CA ASN A 59 1.13 0.39 20.17
C ASN A 59 0.77 1.65 19.37
N ALA A 60 -0.20 1.56 18.47
CA ALA A 60 -0.88 2.66 17.80
C ALA A 60 -2.34 2.27 17.48
N ASP A 61 -3.22 3.23 17.25
CA ASP A 61 -4.64 3.00 16.95
C ASP A 61 -4.91 2.93 15.44
N ALA A 62 -4.09 3.62 14.63
CA ALA A 62 -4.23 3.64 13.19
C ALA A 62 -2.89 3.82 12.48
N GLY A 63 -2.82 3.32 11.25
CA GLY A 63 -1.69 3.53 10.36
C GLY A 63 -2.14 3.46 8.91
N LEU A 64 -1.42 4.15 8.01
CA LEU A 64 -1.68 4.05 6.58
C LEU A 64 -0.87 2.91 5.97
N GLY A 65 -1.56 1.92 5.39
CA GLY A 65 -0.95 0.75 4.79
C GLY A 65 -1.80 0.12 3.70
N ILE A 66 -1.38 -1.05 3.23
CA ILE A 66 -2.07 -1.81 2.20
C ILE A 66 -3.04 -2.82 2.81
N LEU A 67 -4.14 -3.11 2.12
CA LEU A 67 -5.18 -4.03 2.59
C LEU A 67 -4.65 -5.45 2.87
N SER A 68 -3.67 -5.94 2.12
CA SER A 68 -3.09 -7.27 2.38
C SER A 68 -2.36 -7.34 3.73
N ALA A 69 -1.77 -6.24 4.20
CA ALA A 69 -1.12 -6.19 5.51
C ALA A 69 -2.16 -6.17 6.64
N ALA A 70 -3.22 -5.36 6.51
CA ALA A 70 -4.33 -5.36 7.46
C ALA A 70 -4.99 -6.75 7.58
N LYS A 71 -5.20 -7.44 6.45
CA LYS A 71 -5.72 -8.83 6.43
C LYS A 71 -4.82 -9.82 7.15
N ALA A 72 -3.51 -9.71 7.00
CA ALA A 72 -2.55 -10.61 7.65
C ALA A 72 -2.58 -10.49 9.19
N PHE A 73 -2.98 -9.33 9.71
CA PHE A 73 -3.10 -9.06 11.15
C PHE A 73 -4.55 -8.97 11.65
N HIS A 74 -5.52 -9.38 10.83
CA HIS A 74 -6.96 -9.35 11.16
C HIS A 74 -7.48 -7.96 11.60
N LEU A 75 -6.94 -6.90 11.01
CA LEU A 75 -7.32 -5.52 11.30
C LEU A 75 -8.46 -5.04 10.39
N ASP A 76 -9.27 -4.13 10.92
CA ASP A 76 -10.19 -3.34 10.12
C ASP A 76 -9.43 -2.48 9.09
N PHE A 77 -10.05 -2.25 7.94
CA PHE A 77 -9.44 -1.48 6.86
C PHE A 77 -10.39 -0.47 6.25
N VAL A 78 -9.99 0.80 6.25
CA VAL A 78 -10.70 1.89 5.59
C VAL A 78 -9.98 2.23 4.28
N LEU A 79 -10.70 2.10 3.15
CA LEU A 79 -10.14 2.39 1.82
C LEU A 79 -9.92 3.90 1.65
N VAL A 80 -8.65 4.32 1.53
CA VAL A 80 -8.27 5.72 1.29
C VAL A 80 -8.05 6.01 -0.20
N ALA A 81 -7.34 5.12 -0.89
CA ALA A 81 -7.04 5.23 -2.32
C ALA A 81 -6.75 3.85 -2.91
N LYS A 82 -6.86 3.74 -4.24
CA LYS A 82 -6.36 2.60 -5.01
C LYS A 82 -5.07 3.00 -5.70
N GLU A 83 -4.03 2.20 -5.50
CA GLU A 83 -2.76 2.35 -6.21
C GLU A 83 -2.67 1.29 -7.31
N ARG A 84 -2.21 1.71 -8.49
CA ARG A 84 -1.97 0.83 -9.62
C ARG A 84 -0.47 0.64 -9.78
N TYR A 85 -0.06 -0.62 -9.96
CA TYR A 85 1.32 -0.97 -10.27
C TYR A 85 1.44 -1.38 -11.73
N ASP A 86 2.41 -0.81 -12.42
CA ASP A 86 2.80 -1.17 -13.79
C ASP A 86 4.26 -1.62 -13.80
N ILE A 87 4.60 -2.55 -14.69
CA ILE A 87 5.99 -2.99 -14.92
C ILE A 87 6.47 -2.31 -16.21
N ILE A 88 7.48 -1.46 -16.09
CA ILE A 88 8.10 -0.81 -17.25
C ILE A 88 9.18 -1.72 -17.82
N ILE A 89 9.06 -2.03 -19.11
CA ILE A 89 9.98 -2.91 -19.83
C ILE A 89 10.50 -2.15 -21.06
N PRO A 90 11.84 -1.94 -21.18
CA PRO A 90 12.41 -1.40 -22.40
C PRO A 90 12.03 -2.26 -23.61
N LYS A 91 11.68 -1.61 -24.73
CA LYS A 91 11.12 -2.27 -25.92
C LYS A 91 12.06 -3.35 -26.48
N GLU A 92 13.36 -3.07 -26.46
CA GLU A 92 14.43 -3.98 -26.86
C GLU A 92 14.47 -5.27 -26.02
N ASN A 93 14.00 -5.21 -24.76
CA ASN A 93 14.01 -6.34 -23.84
C ASN A 93 12.70 -7.13 -23.87
N TYR A 94 11.66 -6.60 -24.49
CA TYR A 94 10.32 -7.20 -24.50
C TYR A 94 10.33 -8.61 -25.10
N SER A 95 11.05 -8.81 -26.21
CA SER A 95 11.17 -10.10 -26.90
C SER A 95 12.09 -11.10 -26.18
N SER A 96 12.80 -10.68 -25.12
CA SER A 96 13.71 -11.57 -24.41
C SER A 96 12.98 -12.73 -23.74
N LEU A 97 13.61 -13.91 -23.75
CA LEU A 97 13.05 -15.13 -23.15
C LEU A 97 12.70 -14.95 -21.66
N LYS A 98 13.49 -14.14 -20.94
CA LYS A 98 13.26 -13.85 -19.51
C LYS A 98 11.97 -13.06 -19.31
N ILE A 99 11.77 -12.00 -20.09
CA ILE A 99 10.56 -11.18 -20.02
C ILE A 99 9.33 -11.98 -20.44
N GLN A 100 9.42 -12.76 -21.52
CA GLN A 100 8.30 -13.59 -21.96
C GLN A 100 7.89 -14.63 -20.90
N LYS A 101 8.87 -15.25 -20.22
CA LYS A 101 8.60 -16.14 -19.07
C LYS A 101 7.92 -15.40 -17.91
N LEU A 102 8.39 -14.22 -17.54
CA LEU A 102 7.77 -13.39 -16.49
C LEU A 102 6.30 -13.07 -16.84
N LEU A 103 6.04 -12.61 -18.06
CA LEU A 103 4.69 -12.27 -18.54
C LEU A 103 3.78 -13.50 -18.54
N THR A 104 4.32 -14.68 -18.90
CA THR A 104 3.59 -15.96 -18.85
C THR A 104 3.18 -16.30 -17.41
N ILE A 105 4.09 -16.12 -16.45
CA ILE A 105 3.80 -16.38 -15.02
C ILE A 105 2.73 -15.42 -14.51
N ILE A 106 2.86 -14.11 -14.76
CA ILE A 106 1.92 -13.09 -14.29
C ILE A 106 0.50 -13.34 -14.85
N LYS A 107 0.40 -13.80 -16.10
CA LYS A 107 -0.90 -14.14 -16.74
C LYS A 107 -1.50 -15.46 -16.25
N SER A 108 -0.71 -16.32 -15.59
CA SER A 108 -1.15 -17.66 -15.21
C SER A 108 -2.21 -17.65 -14.11
N GLU A 109 -3.15 -18.60 -14.18
CA GLU A 109 -4.18 -18.77 -13.15
C GLU A 109 -3.58 -19.14 -11.79
N LYS A 110 -2.48 -19.88 -11.77
CA LYS A 110 -1.75 -20.21 -10.53
C LYS A 110 -1.26 -18.94 -9.82
N PHE A 111 -0.69 -17.99 -10.56
CA PHE A 111 -0.25 -16.73 -10.01
C PHE A 111 -1.43 -15.89 -9.52
N LYS A 112 -2.46 -15.71 -10.36
CA LYS A 112 -3.65 -14.91 -10.00
C LYS A 112 -4.34 -15.44 -8.75
N LYS A 113 -4.54 -16.77 -8.64
CA LYS A 113 -5.12 -17.39 -7.43
C LYS A 113 -4.28 -17.10 -6.18
N LYS A 114 -2.95 -17.20 -6.28
CA LYS A 114 -2.05 -16.90 -5.17
C LYS A 114 -2.10 -15.43 -4.76
N VAL A 115 -2.20 -14.49 -5.71
CA VAL A 115 -2.32 -13.06 -5.38
C VAL A 115 -3.68 -12.75 -4.78
N LEU A 116 -4.77 -13.32 -5.32
CA LEU A 116 -6.12 -13.15 -4.77
C LEU A 116 -6.21 -13.70 -3.34
N SER A 117 -5.52 -14.79 -3.01
CA SER A 117 -5.52 -15.35 -1.64
C SER A 117 -4.82 -14.45 -0.62
N LEU A 118 -3.91 -13.56 -1.04
CA LEU A 118 -3.34 -12.53 -0.15
C LEU A 118 -4.39 -11.46 0.21
N GLY A 119 -5.39 -11.29 -0.67
CA GLY A 119 -6.47 -10.32 -0.52
C GLY A 119 -6.04 -8.87 -0.75
N GLY A 120 -6.98 -8.06 -1.23
CA GLY A 120 -6.78 -6.63 -1.42
C GLY A 120 -6.08 -6.21 -2.71
N TYR A 121 -5.91 -7.14 -3.66
CA TYR A 121 -5.41 -6.87 -5.00
C TYR A 121 -6.54 -6.97 -6.03
N ASP A 122 -6.58 -6.00 -6.95
CA ASP A 122 -7.43 -6.01 -8.13
C ASP A 122 -6.60 -6.50 -9.33
N LEU A 123 -7.01 -7.62 -9.92
CA LEU A 123 -6.31 -8.26 -11.04
C LEU A 123 -6.95 -7.99 -12.40
N SER A 124 -7.92 -7.09 -12.49
CA SER A 124 -8.68 -6.80 -13.71
C SER A 124 -7.78 -6.38 -14.90
N GLN A 125 -6.62 -5.79 -14.65
CA GLN A 125 -5.64 -5.40 -15.68
C GLN A 125 -4.34 -6.26 -15.62
N CYS A 126 -4.31 -7.32 -14.81
CA CYS A 126 -3.10 -8.10 -14.58
C CYS A 126 -2.57 -8.75 -15.87
N GLY A 127 -1.30 -8.49 -16.19
CA GLY A 127 -0.65 -9.02 -17.38
C GLY A 127 -1.06 -8.34 -18.69
N LYS A 128 -1.88 -7.28 -18.65
CA LYS A 128 -2.17 -6.46 -19.84
C LYS A 128 -0.91 -5.69 -20.23
N VAL A 129 -0.50 -5.82 -21.49
CA VAL A 129 0.60 -5.06 -22.07
C VAL A 129 0.01 -3.81 -22.71
N ILE A 130 0.61 -2.66 -22.41
CA ILE A 130 0.25 -1.36 -22.99
C ILE A 130 1.51 -0.87 -23.70
N GLU A 131 1.40 -0.59 -24.99
CA GLU A 131 2.47 0.05 -25.76
C GLU A 131 2.31 1.56 -25.64
N GLY A 132 3.42 2.25 -25.38
CA GLY A 132 3.50 3.71 -25.28
C GLY A 132 4.40 4.29 -26.36
#